data_AF-A0AAP2Z4S1-F1
#
_entry.id   AF-A0AAP2Z4S1-F1
#
_cell.length_a   1.000
_cell.length_b   1.000
_cell.length_c   1.000
_cell.angle_alpha   90.00
_cell.angle_beta   90.00
_cell.angle_gamma   90.00
#
_symmetry.space_group_name_H-M   'P 1'
#
loop_
_entity.id
_entity.type
_entity.pdbx_description
1 polymer ?
#
loop_
_entity_poly.entity_id
_entity_poly.type
_entity_poly.pdbx_seq_one_letter_code
_entity_poly.pdbx_strand_id
1 'polypeptide(L)' 'MSLLAIVGALLVASGVIGLQMAPKMVEVQKERGKMPLDNNAVTDADRERVMRGSSVLITLIGFGLILFSVL' A
#
# COMPACT_ATOMS: atom_id res chain seq x y z
N MET A 1 14.01 19.55 9.41
CA MET A 1 13.55 18.56 8.42
C MET A 1 12.99 19.32 7.23
N SER A 2 13.40 18.96 6.01
CA SER A 2 12.82 19.50 4.79
C SER A 2 11.39 18.95 4.60
N LEU A 3 10.54 19.69 3.88
CA LEU A 3 9.17 19.25 3.56
C LEU A 3 9.17 17.88 2.84
N LEU A 4 10.14 17.66 1.96
CA LEU A 4 10.33 16.38 1.25
C LEU A 4 10.61 15.21 2.21
N ALA A 5 11.43 15.42 3.24
CA ALA A 5 11.68 14.40 4.25
C ALA A 5 10.42 14.03 5.05
N ILE A 6 9.59 15.03 5.37
CA ILE A 6 8.31 14.81 6.08
C ILE A 6 7.35 14.02 5.20
N VAL A 7 7.18 14.43 3.94
CA VAL A 7 6.32 13.72 2.97
C VAL A 7 6.81 12.29 2.75
N GLY A 8 8.12 12.10 2.59
CA GLY A 8 8.73 10.78 2.44
C GLY A 8 8.49 9.89 3.65
N ALA A 9 8.63 10.41 4.87
CA ALA A 9 8.35 9.68 6.10
C ALA A 9 6.87 9.26 6.21
N LEU A 10 5.95 10.15 5.85
CA LEU A 10 4.51 9.84 5.80
C LEU A 10 4.21 8.74 4.77
N LEU A 11 4.84 8.79 3.60
CA LEU A 11 4.70 7.74 2.57
C LEU A 11 5.21 6.39 3.07
N VAL A 12 6.40 6.35 3.68
CA VAL A 12 6.94 5.12 4.30
C VAL A 12 5.96 4.57 5.33
N ALA A 13 5.49 5.40 6.26
CA ALA A 13 4.54 4.98 7.27
C ALA A 13 3.24 4.44 6.65
N SER A 14 2.69 5.15 5.67
CA SER A 14 1.45 4.73 4.99
C SER A 14 1.61 3.40 4.23
N GLY A 15 2.74 3.18 3.53
CA GLY A 15 2.99 1.94 2.82
C GLY A 15 3.24 0.76 3.77
N VAL A 16 3.89 0.98 4.91
CA VAL A 16 4.02 -0.07 5.95
C VAL A 16 2.67 -0.44 6.54
N ILE A 17 1.81 0.55 6.82
CA ILE A 17 0.44 0.31 7.28
C ILE A 17 -0.36 -0.45 6.21
N GLY A 18 -0.23 -0.06 4.93
CA GLY A 18 -0.88 -0.72 3.80
C GLY A 18 -0.49 -2.18 3.66
N LEU A 19 0.80 -2.51 3.86
CA LEU A 19 1.30 -3.89 3.85
C LEU A 19 0.63 -4.77 4.92
N GLN A 20 0.46 -4.24 6.13
CA GLN A 20 -0.15 -4.96 7.24
C GLN A 20 -1.67 -5.07 7.10
N MET A 21 -2.30 -4.04 6.54
CA MET A 21 -3.76 -3.96 6.40
C MET A 21 -4.28 -4.65 5.14
N ALA A 22 -3.42 -5.00 4.17
CA ALA A 22 -3.81 -5.65 2.93
C ALA A 22 -4.79 -6.84 3.09
N PRO A 23 -4.51 -7.86 3.94
CA PRO A 23 -5.44 -8.98 4.12
C PRO A 23 -6.79 -8.53 4.70
N LYS A 24 -6.76 -7.64 5.71
CA LYS A 24 -7.97 -7.12 6.36
C LYS A 24 -8.83 -6.30 5.41
N MET A 25 -8.21 -5.53 4.51
CA MET A 25 -8.95 -4.74 3.53
C MET A 25 -9.63 -5.63 2.48
N VAL A 26 -8.99 -6.72 2.06
CA VAL A 26 -9.60 -7.70 1.15
C VAL A 26 -10.80 -8.37 1.84
N GLU A 27 -10.64 -8.79 3.10
CA GLU A 27 -11.72 -9.37 3.90
C GLU A 27 -12.92 -8.41 4.05
N VAL A 28 -12.68 -7.16 4.44
CA VAL A 28 -13.73 -6.13 4.57
C VAL A 28 -14.40 -5.83 3.22
N GLN A 29 -13.66 -5.83 2.12
CA GLN A 29 -14.23 -5.65 0.77
C GLN A 29 -15.12 -6.83 0.37
N LYS A 30 -14.75 -8.06 0.77
CA LYS A 30 -15.54 -9.27 0.56
C LYS A 30 -16.84 -9.21 1.33
N GLU A 31 -16.77 -8.92 2.63
CA GLU A 31 -17.94 -8.81 3.52
C GLU A 31 -18.93 -7.74 3.06
N ARG A 32 -18.43 -6.61 2.57
CA ARG A 32 -19.26 -5.51 2.09
C ARG A 32 -19.78 -5.71 0.66
N GLY A 33 -19.47 -6.85 0.01
CA GLY A 33 -19.83 -7.09 -1.38
C GLY A 33 -19.25 -6.06 -2.35
N LYS A 34 -18.14 -5.41 -1.98
CA LYS A 34 -17.51 -4.33 -2.76
C LYS A 34 -16.37 -4.81 -3.66
N MET A 35 -16.27 -6.11 -3.91
CA MET A 35 -15.30 -6.67 -4.83
C MET A 35 -15.77 -6.43 -6.27
N PRO A 36 -15.11 -5.55 -7.06
CA PRO A 36 -15.60 -5.16 -8.38
C PRO A 36 -15.38 -6.21 -9.47
N LEU A 37 -14.58 -7.24 -9.18
CA LEU A 37 -14.25 -8.33 -10.10
C LEU A 37 -14.88 -9.61 -9.55
N ASP A 38 -15.37 -10.46 -10.46
CA ASP A 38 -15.95 -11.75 -10.08
C ASP A 38 -14.87 -12.68 -9.48
N ASN A 39 -15.26 -13.46 -8.47
CA ASN A 39 -14.37 -14.36 -7.74
C ASN A 39 -13.84 -15.50 -8.61
N ASN A 40 -14.49 -15.76 -9.74
CA ASN A 40 -14.04 -16.75 -10.73
C ASN A 40 -12.83 -16.26 -11.57
N ALA A 41 -12.59 -14.95 -11.63
CA ALA A 41 -11.53 -14.35 -12.44
C ALA A 41 -10.33 -13.88 -11.59
N VAL A 42 -10.57 -13.44 -10.35
CA VAL A 42 -9.53 -12.89 -9.47
C VAL A 42 -9.70 -13.42 -8.06
N THR A 43 -8.68 -14.10 -7.57
CA THR A 43 -8.69 -14.69 -6.22
C THR A 43 -8.42 -13.63 -5.14
N ASP A 44 -8.79 -13.93 -3.90
CA ASP A 44 -8.46 -13.08 -2.74
C ASP A 44 -6.94 -12.88 -2.60
N ALA A 45 -6.15 -13.91 -2.93
CA ALA A 45 -4.69 -13.86 -2.92
C ALA A 45 -4.13 -12.90 -3.97
N ASP A 46 -4.73 -12.83 -5.16
CA ASP A 46 -4.31 -11.89 -6.20
C ASP A 46 -4.57 -10.44 -5.77
N ARG A 47 -5.73 -10.18 -5.16
CA ARG A 47 -6.09 -8.86 -4.62
C ARG A 47 -5.12 -8.44 -3.52
N GLU A 48 -4.81 -9.35 -2.60
CA GLU A 48 -3.85 -9.11 -1.53
C GLU A 48 -2.46 -8.82 -2.11
N ARG A 49 -2.03 -9.58 -3.12
CA ARG A 49 -0.72 -9.39 -3.77
C ARG A 49 -0.62 -8.03 -4.44
N VAL A 50 -1.65 -7.59 -5.14
CA VAL A 50 -1.70 -6.25 -5.77
C VAL A 50 -1.69 -5.14 -4.71
N MET A 51 -2.44 -5.31 -3.63
CA MET A 51 -2.50 -4.31 -2.55
C MET A 51 -1.17 -4.20 -1.79
N ARG A 52 -0.52 -5.33 -1.52
CA ARG A 52 0.83 -5.37 -0.95
C ARG A 52 1.85 -4.77 -1.91
N GLY A 53 1.81 -5.14 -3.20
CA GLY A 53 2.70 -4.59 -4.22
C GLY A 53 2.62 -3.07 -4.32
N SER A 54 1.41 -2.52 -4.30
CA SER A 54 1.17 -1.07 -4.30
C SER A 54 1.74 -0.41 -3.05
N SER A 55 1.58 -1.07 -1.89
CA SER A 55 2.09 -0.59 -0.61
C SER A 55 3.63 -0.58 -0.56
N VAL A 56 4.29 -1.62 -1.10
CA VAL A 56 5.76 -1.64 -1.28
C VAL A 56 6.21 -0.47 -2.14
N LEU A 57 5.52 -0.23 -3.26
CA LEU A 57 5.87 0.84 -4.18
C LEU A 57 5.81 2.23 -3.50
N ILE A 58 4.74 2.48 -2.73
CA ILE A 58 4.57 3.71 -1.95
C ILE A 58 5.71 3.85 -0.92
N THR A 59 6.06 2.78 -0.22
CA THR A 59 7.18 2.78 0.73
C THR A 59 8.52 3.10 0.04
N LEU A 60 8.79 2.52 -1.12
CA LEU A 60 10.02 2.78 -1.89
C LEU A 60 10.10 4.24 -2.35
N ILE A 61 8.99 4.81 -2.83
CA ILE A 61 8.93 6.24 -3.20
C ILE A 61 9.23 7.12 -1.97
N GLY A 62 8.65 6.78 -0.81
CA GLY A 62 8.91 7.48 0.44
C GLY A 62 10.40 7.48 0.82
N PHE A 63 11.06 6.33 0.76
CA PHE A 63 12.51 6.24 0.98
C PHE A 63 13.31 7.05 -0.03
N GLY A 64 12.93 7.01 -1.32
CA GLY A 64 13.56 7.80 -2.36
C GLY A 64 13.49 9.31 -2.08
N LEU A 65 12.34 9.81 -1.62
CA LEU A 65 12.16 11.22 -1.25
C LEU A 65 12.99 11.61 -0.02
N ILE A 66 13.08 10.73 0.98
CA ILE A 66 13.93 10.97 2.14
C ILE A 66 15.40 11.06 1.70
N LEU A 67 15.89 10.09 0.93
CA LEU A 67 17.27 10.06 0.43
C LEU A 67 17.58 11.29 -0.41
N PHE A 68 16.70 11.64 -1.35
CA PHE A 68 16.85 12.84 -2.19
C PHE A 68 16.89 14.13 -1.38
N SER A 69 16.21 14.17 -0.23
CA SER A 69 16.19 15.38 0.61
C SER A 69 17.42 15.56 1.49
N VAL A 70 18.28 14.54 1.57
CA VAL A 70 19.51 14.50 2.39
C VAL A 70 20.77 14.61 1.52
N LEU A 71 20.71 14.14 0.28
CA LEU A 71 21.73 14.33 -0.77
C LEU A 71 21.74 15.77 -1.29
#